data_AF-A0A261A548-F1
#
_entry.id   AF-A0A261A548-F1
#
_cell.length_a   1.000
_cell.length_b   1.000
_cell.length_c   1.000
_cell.angle_alpha   90.00
_cell.angle_beta   90.00
_cell.angle_gamma   90.00
#
_symmetry.space_group_name_H-M   'P 1'
#
loop_
_entity.id
_entity.type
_entity.pdbx_description
1 polymer ?
#
loop_
_entity_poly.entity_id
_entity_poly.type
_entity_poly.pdbx_seq_one_letter_code
_entity_poly.pdbx_strand_id
1 'polypeptide(L)'
;SNHIYEFLYKPRHHGNCTPFVKEYKGLISTFDGKFVTQEGHLENERLCGVLLPCFDWLASNSHFYRVYYTKSIYKGICDNFEIYMTHVLECYENVFYEIYSKKWNCSQEYDFLATNLTIKREAFIIGKSCFLQILDKKCRRSTYNTLKHDSSYEKMLNILTIEAKERNEMRLRFRQAECNAMRRRLAEREAFIRWDAVEVDDPEVLMVRGIYEDVNNCINSYSHLVKDFSFFQNNMNWFNLHNSHFYKCTLKLNKSKPEQPCLGNHNFTSEKRIEICERYTELKNCTKQILEDSCGEKAVNNYDYSVEKSPTQNEESLSTPLVEYSPDNQLKFVTVLSHLNDLLLFTTSLLDTFTFMFQNQLHNMLNYHFLILVSIFCAVGTIIVVFASKTSYWCLYIKHYFDTQYYFNSCYQKI
;
A
#
# COMPACT_ATOMS: atom_id res chain seq x y z
N SER A 1 -1.99 3.01 -9.85
CA SER A 1 -0.64 2.52 -9.55
C SER A 1 0.47 3.54 -9.92
N ASN A 2 0.29 4.85 -9.69
CA ASN A 2 1.22 5.89 -10.19
C ASN A 2 2.36 6.33 -9.24
N HIS A 3 2.53 5.72 -8.07
CA HIS A 3 3.45 6.27 -7.05
C HIS A 3 4.90 5.81 -7.16
N ILE A 4 5.18 4.67 -7.80
CA ILE A 4 6.54 4.10 -7.79
C ILE A 4 7.55 5.00 -8.53
N TYR A 5 7.12 5.68 -9.59
CA TYR A 5 7.95 6.58 -10.40
C TYR A 5 7.65 8.07 -10.18
N GLU A 6 6.83 8.44 -9.19
CA GLU A 6 6.40 9.83 -8.95
C GLU A 6 7.58 10.79 -8.74
N PHE A 7 8.73 10.28 -8.26
CA PHE A 7 9.95 11.04 -8.10
C PHE A 7 10.54 11.57 -9.43
N LEU A 8 10.25 10.91 -10.56
CA LEU A 8 10.66 11.36 -11.90
C LEU A 8 9.91 12.63 -12.34
N TYR A 9 8.68 12.80 -11.84
CA TYR A 9 7.74 13.78 -12.37
C TYR A 9 7.65 15.07 -11.56
N LYS A 10 8.18 15.12 -10.33
CA LYS A 10 8.16 16.36 -9.53
C LYS A 10 8.99 17.46 -10.20
N PRO A 11 8.41 18.65 -10.49
CA PRO A 11 9.17 19.78 -11.00
C PRO A 11 10.13 20.23 -9.91
N ARG A 12 11.42 20.22 -10.23
CA ARG A 12 12.49 20.77 -9.38
C ARG A 12 13.33 21.69 -10.26
N HIS A 13 13.76 22.82 -9.72
CA HIS A 13 14.79 23.62 -10.37
C HIS A 13 16.11 22.85 -10.28
N HIS A 14 16.67 22.43 -11.42
CA HIS A 14 17.92 21.67 -11.49
C HIS A 14 19.10 22.58 -11.87
N GLY A 15 18.99 23.88 -11.58
CA GLY A 15 19.96 24.89 -12.01
C GLY A 15 20.25 24.80 -13.51
N ASN A 16 21.54 24.84 -13.85
CA ASN A 16 22.03 24.74 -15.22
C ASN A 16 21.76 23.38 -15.90
N CYS A 17 21.41 22.33 -15.13
CA CYS A 17 21.07 21.02 -15.70
C CYS A 17 19.60 20.90 -16.14
N THR A 18 18.80 21.93 -15.92
CA THR A 18 17.35 21.92 -16.23
C THR A 18 17.04 21.57 -17.70
N PRO A 19 17.76 22.09 -18.72
CA PRO A 19 17.52 21.72 -20.12
C PRO A 19 17.73 20.22 -20.37
N PHE A 20 18.84 19.66 -19.90
CA PHE A 20 19.15 18.22 -20.05
C PHE A 20 18.14 17.34 -19.32
N VAL A 21 17.69 17.74 -18.13
CA VAL A 21 16.62 17.05 -17.41
C VAL A 21 15.32 17.05 -18.22
N LYS A 22 14.95 18.17 -18.84
CA LYS A 22 13.73 18.28 -19.66
C LYS A 22 13.80 17.35 -20.87
N GLU A 23 14.94 17.32 -21.54
CA GLU A 23 15.19 16.43 -22.68
C GLU A 23 15.11 14.95 -22.26
N TYR A 24 15.79 14.58 -21.16
CA TYR A 24 15.75 13.23 -20.62
C TYR A 24 14.35 12.79 -20.17
N LYS A 25 13.56 13.71 -19.60
CA LYS A 25 12.13 13.44 -19.32
C LYS A 25 11.32 13.18 -20.58
N GLY A 26 11.64 13.85 -21.69
CA GLY A 26 11.04 13.57 -22.99
C GLY A 26 11.34 12.14 -23.46
N LEU A 27 12.59 11.70 -23.31
CA LEU A 27 12.99 10.31 -23.58
C LEU A 27 12.22 9.32 -22.70
N ILE A 28 12.18 9.54 -21.38
CA ILE A 28 11.42 8.71 -20.43
C ILE A 28 9.96 8.60 -20.87
N SER A 29 9.31 9.75 -21.14
CA SER A 29 7.91 9.78 -21.55
C SER A 29 7.67 9.05 -22.88
N THR A 30 8.65 9.02 -23.77
CA THR A 30 8.54 8.34 -25.07
C THR A 30 8.46 6.82 -24.90
N PHE A 31 9.25 6.28 -23.96
CA PHE A 31 9.39 4.85 -23.71
C PHE A 31 8.59 4.33 -22.50
N ASP A 32 7.88 5.18 -21.76
CA ASP A 32 7.09 4.78 -20.59
C ASP A 32 6.08 3.67 -20.93
N GLY A 33 6.23 2.52 -20.25
CA GLY A 33 5.44 1.31 -20.47
C GLY A 33 5.76 0.53 -21.75
N LYS A 34 6.74 0.95 -22.56
CA LYS A 34 7.06 0.36 -23.87
C LYS A 34 8.39 -0.38 -23.84
N PHE A 35 8.57 -1.28 -24.81
CA PHE A 35 9.85 -1.94 -25.05
C PHE A 35 10.87 -0.90 -25.55
N VAL A 36 12.10 -0.95 -25.02
CA VAL A 36 13.16 -0.01 -25.39
C VAL A 36 13.88 -0.52 -26.64
N THR A 37 13.88 0.28 -27.70
CA THR A 37 14.58 -0.05 -28.95
C THR A 37 16.07 0.26 -28.81
N GLN A 38 16.88 -0.24 -29.76
CA GLN A 38 18.31 0.11 -29.83
C GLN A 38 18.53 1.63 -29.91
N GLU A 39 17.70 2.34 -30.67
CA GLU A 39 17.72 3.82 -30.73
C GLU A 39 17.45 4.44 -29.36
N GLY A 40 16.47 3.91 -28.61
CA GLY A 40 16.21 4.35 -27.24
C GLY A 40 17.38 4.13 -26.29
N HIS A 41 18.13 3.03 -26.45
CA HIS A 41 19.35 2.77 -25.68
C HIS A 41 20.47 3.75 -26.01
N LEU A 42 20.72 4.02 -27.30
CA LEU A 42 21.73 4.98 -27.75
C LEU A 42 21.41 6.39 -27.28
N GLU A 43 20.14 6.78 -27.34
CA GLU A 43 19.70 8.09 -26.88
C GLU A 43 19.78 8.22 -25.35
N ASN A 44 19.46 7.16 -24.61
CA ASN A 44 19.69 7.10 -23.17
C ASN A 44 21.18 7.28 -22.84
N GLU A 45 22.07 6.57 -23.53
CA GLU A 45 23.52 6.69 -23.33
C GLU A 45 24.01 8.12 -23.61
N ARG A 46 23.59 8.71 -24.73
CA ARG A 46 23.93 10.10 -25.10
C ARG A 46 23.48 11.09 -24.03
N LEU A 47 22.22 11.03 -23.61
CA LEU A 47 21.67 11.97 -22.62
C LEU A 47 22.27 11.76 -21.23
N CYS A 48 22.49 10.51 -20.81
CA CYS A 48 23.17 10.21 -19.56
C CYS A 48 24.62 10.71 -19.55
N GLY A 49 25.30 10.63 -20.69
CA GLY A 49 26.66 11.15 -20.90
C GLY A 49 26.80 12.66 -20.68
N VAL A 50 25.72 13.44 -20.84
CA VAL A 50 25.72 14.89 -20.54
C VAL A 50 25.07 15.21 -19.20
N LEU A 51 24.03 14.47 -18.81
CA LEU A 51 23.25 14.73 -17.61
C LEU A 51 24.03 14.44 -16.33
N LEU A 52 24.73 13.29 -16.26
CA LEU A 52 25.47 12.91 -15.06
C LEU A 52 26.66 13.84 -14.77
N PRO A 53 27.49 14.22 -15.76
CA PRO A 53 28.54 15.22 -15.54
C PRO A 53 27.99 16.59 -15.14
N CYS A 54 26.82 16.99 -15.64
CA CYS A 54 26.18 18.24 -15.23
C CYS A 54 25.84 18.21 -13.73
N PHE A 55 25.30 17.08 -13.23
CA PHE A 55 25.05 16.92 -11.80
C PHE A 55 26.34 16.84 -10.97
N ASP A 56 27.43 16.28 -11.51
CA ASP A 56 28.74 16.32 -10.85
C ASP A 56 29.27 17.74 -10.69
N TRP A 57 29.14 18.56 -11.74
CA TRP A 57 29.49 19.96 -11.68
C TRP A 57 28.62 20.70 -10.64
N LEU A 58 27.31 20.48 -10.63
CA LEU A 58 26.44 21.08 -9.61
C LEU A 58 26.79 20.63 -8.19
N ALA A 59 27.11 19.35 -7.99
CA ALA A 59 27.43 18.79 -6.68
C ALA A 59 28.75 19.36 -6.13
N SER A 60 29.70 19.67 -7.02
CA SER A 60 30.97 20.30 -6.67
C SER A 60 30.83 21.79 -6.34
N ASN A 61 29.84 22.48 -6.93
CA ASN A 61 29.65 23.92 -6.77
C ASN A 61 28.54 24.28 -5.77
N SER A 62 27.78 23.29 -5.30
CA SER A 62 26.68 23.51 -4.37
C SER A 62 26.73 22.43 -3.30
N HIS A 63 26.99 22.81 -2.05
CA HIS A 63 27.04 21.90 -0.90
C HIS A 63 25.66 21.30 -0.53
N PHE A 64 24.73 21.22 -1.48
CA PHE A 64 23.40 20.70 -1.27
C PHE A 64 23.38 19.18 -1.43
N TYR A 65 23.20 18.46 -0.32
CA TYR A 65 22.90 17.02 -0.28
C TYR A 65 21.86 16.57 -1.32
N ARG A 66 20.88 17.43 -1.64
CA ARG A 66 19.83 17.16 -2.64
C ARG A 66 20.36 16.91 -4.05
N VAL A 67 21.49 17.52 -4.43
CA VAL A 67 22.10 17.33 -5.75
C VAL A 67 22.68 15.92 -5.87
N TYR A 68 23.40 15.46 -4.86
CA TYR A 68 23.91 14.09 -4.78
C TYR A 68 22.79 13.05 -4.87
N TYR A 69 21.69 13.26 -4.13
CA TYR A 69 20.53 12.38 -4.19
C TYR A 69 19.84 12.38 -5.57
N THR A 70 19.74 13.55 -6.20
CA THR A 70 19.15 13.65 -7.54
C THR A 70 20.04 12.98 -8.58
N LYS A 71 21.37 13.14 -8.48
CA LYS A 71 22.35 12.44 -9.31
C LYS A 71 22.21 10.93 -9.18
N SER A 72 22.15 10.41 -7.95
CA SER A 72 22.05 8.96 -7.71
C SER A 72 20.78 8.36 -8.33
N ILE A 73 19.68 9.11 -8.32
CA ILE A 73 18.44 8.72 -9.01
C ILE A 73 18.68 8.61 -10.52
N TYR A 74 19.16 9.68 -11.16
CA TYR A 74 19.37 9.65 -12.61
C TYR A 74 20.40 8.60 -13.02
N LYS A 75 21.45 8.41 -12.24
CA LYS A 75 22.42 7.32 -12.45
C LYS A 75 21.73 5.95 -12.42
N GLY A 76 20.87 5.71 -11.43
CA GLY A 76 20.10 4.48 -11.34
C GLY A 76 19.22 4.22 -12.57
N ILE A 77 18.58 5.27 -13.11
CA ILE A 77 17.77 5.19 -14.33
C ILE A 77 18.66 4.94 -15.55
N CYS A 78 19.74 5.70 -15.72
CA CYS A 78 20.70 5.53 -16.81
C CYS A 78 21.22 4.10 -16.87
N ASP A 79 21.64 3.57 -15.72
CA ASP A 79 22.22 2.24 -15.61
C ASP A 79 21.15 1.15 -15.83
N ASN A 80 19.86 1.42 -15.60
CA ASN A 80 18.77 0.43 -15.63
C ASN A 80 17.57 0.83 -16.50
N PHE A 81 17.82 1.58 -17.58
CA PHE A 81 16.77 2.27 -18.35
C PHE A 81 15.63 1.36 -18.80
N GLU A 82 15.94 0.21 -19.39
CA GLU A 82 14.94 -0.79 -19.82
C GLU A 82 14.04 -1.29 -18.68
N ILE A 83 14.60 -1.50 -17.47
CA ILE A 83 13.87 -2.01 -16.30
C ILE A 83 12.88 -0.95 -15.82
N TYR A 84 13.28 0.32 -15.85
CA TYR A 84 12.41 1.45 -15.53
C TYR A 84 11.30 1.63 -16.57
N MET A 85 11.66 1.75 -17.85
CA MET A 85 10.71 2.08 -18.90
C MET A 85 9.67 0.99 -19.11
N THR A 86 10.05 -0.28 -18.93
CA THR A 86 9.14 -1.41 -19.17
C THR A 86 8.33 -1.80 -17.94
N HIS A 87 8.35 -0.98 -16.87
CA HIS A 87 7.59 -1.17 -15.63
C HIS A 87 7.88 -2.51 -14.93
N VAL A 88 9.12 -3.01 -15.03
CA VAL A 88 9.53 -4.25 -14.35
C VAL A 88 9.31 -4.17 -12.84
N LEU A 89 9.53 -3.02 -12.23
CA LEU A 89 9.41 -2.85 -10.79
C LEU A 89 7.95 -2.98 -10.30
N GLU A 90 6.99 -2.34 -10.98
CA GLU A 90 5.56 -2.47 -10.67
C GLU A 90 5.08 -3.91 -10.90
N CYS A 91 5.54 -4.52 -11.99
CA CYS A 91 5.26 -5.92 -12.28
C CYS A 91 5.86 -6.86 -11.21
N TYR A 92 7.08 -6.60 -10.75
CA TYR A 92 7.75 -7.41 -9.74
C TYR A 92 6.98 -7.44 -8.42
N GLU A 93 6.41 -6.30 -7.99
CA GLU A 93 5.49 -6.26 -6.83
C GLU A 93 4.33 -7.26 -7.01
N ASN A 94 3.70 -7.27 -8.19
CA ASN A 94 2.59 -8.19 -8.48
C ASN A 94 3.03 -9.66 -8.50
N VAL A 95 4.17 -9.97 -9.14
CA VAL A 95 4.71 -11.33 -9.17
C VAL A 95 5.07 -11.80 -7.76
N PHE A 96 5.74 -10.95 -6.98
CA PHE A 96 6.11 -11.26 -5.60
C PHE A 96 4.88 -11.51 -4.73
N TYR A 97 3.82 -10.70 -4.89
CA TYR A 97 2.54 -10.94 -4.21
C TYR A 97 1.94 -12.31 -4.53
N GLU A 98 2.00 -12.75 -5.80
CA GLU A 98 1.48 -14.05 -6.23
C GLU A 98 2.30 -15.22 -5.66
N ILE A 99 3.63 -15.08 -5.63
CA ILE A 99 4.56 -16.05 -5.02
C ILE A 99 4.33 -16.13 -3.50
N TYR A 100 4.33 -14.99 -2.81
CA TYR A 100 4.10 -14.89 -1.36
C TYR A 100 2.73 -15.44 -0.96
N SER A 101 1.72 -15.21 -1.79
CA SER A 101 0.37 -15.77 -1.59
C SER A 101 0.24 -17.25 -1.95
N LYS A 102 1.32 -17.90 -2.41
CA LYS A 102 1.38 -19.31 -2.84
C LYS A 102 0.33 -19.67 -3.90
N LYS A 103 0.02 -18.74 -4.82
CA LYS A 103 -1.00 -18.94 -5.86
C LYS A 103 -0.52 -19.81 -7.04
N TRP A 104 0.78 -20.05 -7.12
CA TRP A 104 1.40 -20.78 -8.22
C TRP A 104 2.11 -22.02 -7.67
N ASN A 105 1.76 -23.19 -8.20
CA ASN A 105 2.33 -24.45 -7.69
C ASN A 105 3.83 -24.54 -7.99
N CYS A 106 4.27 -24.14 -9.20
CA CYS A 106 5.69 -24.17 -9.55
C CYS A 106 6.53 -23.26 -8.67
N SER A 107 5.97 -22.18 -8.12
CA SER A 107 6.77 -21.24 -7.32
C SER A 107 7.09 -21.77 -5.93
N GLN A 108 6.46 -22.86 -5.50
CA GLN A 108 6.69 -23.47 -4.19
C GLN A 108 7.94 -24.38 -4.17
N GLU A 109 8.46 -24.73 -5.35
CA GLU A 109 9.68 -25.54 -5.49
C GLU A 109 10.97 -24.71 -5.32
N TYR A 110 10.86 -23.38 -5.31
CA TYR A 110 12.01 -22.47 -5.30
C TYR A 110 11.84 -21.41 -4.21
N ASP A 111 12.93 -21.12 -3.50
CA ASP A 111 12.94 -20.12 -2.43
C ASP A 111 13.17 -18.70 -2.97
N PHE A 112 12.22 -18.19 -3.76
CA PHE A 112 12.26 -16.82 -4.29
C PHE A 112 12.22 -15.74 -3.18
N LEU A 113 11.75 -16.11 -1.98
CA LEU A 113 11.54 -15.22 -0.85
C LEU A 113 12.74 -15.19 0.12
N ALA A 114 13.78 -15.98 -0.16
CA ALA A 114 14.98 -16.08 0.68
C ALA A 114 15.58 -14.71 0.99
N THR A 115 15.96 -14.52 2.25
CA THR A 115 16.74 -13.36 2.71
C THR A 115 18.21 -13.48 2.37
N ASN A 116 18.73 -14.72 2.34
CA ASN A 116 20.09 -15.01 1.89
C ASN A 116 20.16 -14.81 0.36
N LEU A 117 21.03 -13.89 -0.07
CA LEU A 117 21.10 -13.49 -1.47
C LEU A 117 21.59 -14.62 -2.40
N THR A 118 22.42 -15.54 -1.91
CA THR A 118 22.89 -16.70 -2.68
C THR A 118 21.75 -17.67 -2.94
N ILE A 119 20.98 -18.01 -1.90
CA ILE A 119 19.80 -18.89 -2.01
C ILE A 119 18.76 -18.24 -2.93
N LYS A 120 18.51 -16.94 -2.74
CA LYS A 120 17.59 -16.19 -3.61
C LYS A 120 18.05 -16.25 -5.06
N ARG A 121 19.35 -16.02 -5.32
CA ARG A 121 19.89 -16.07 -6.68
C ARG A 121 19.70 -17.43 -7.32
N GLU A 122 20.02 -18.49 -6.60
CA GLU A 122 19.83 -19.86 -7.07
C GLU A 122 18.37 -20.15 -7.40
N ALA A 123 17.43 -19.75 -6.54
CA ALA A 123 16.00 -19.87 -6.78
C ALA A 123 15.55 -19.15 -8.07
N PHE A 124 16.05 -17.95 -8.34
CA PHE A 124 15.75 -17.22 -9.58
C PHE A 124 16.43 -17.81 -10.82
N ILE A 125 17.58 -18.47 -10.69
CA ILE A 125 18.25 -19.15 -11.81
C ILE A 125 17.49 -20.42 -12.18
N ILE A 126 17.28 -21.31 -11.21
CA ILE A 126 16.65 -22.62 -11.43
C ILE A 126 15.15 -22.42 -11.74
N GLY A 127 14.47 -21.55 -10.98
CA GLY A 127 13.06 -21.25 -11.13
C GLY A 127 12.72 -20.24 -12.23
N LYS A 128 13.67 -19.87 -13.10
CA LYS A 128 13.46 -18.85 -14.15
C LYS A 128 12.24 -19.11 -15.02
N SER A 129 12.02 -20.37 -15.42
CA SER A 129 10.87 -20.75 -16.24
C SER A 129 9.53 -20.48 -15.53
N CYS A 130 9.43 -20.85 -14.25
CA CYS A 130 8.27 -20.56 -13.42
C CYS A 130 8.06 -19.06 -13.25
N PHE A 131 9.13 -18.30 -12.94
CA PHE A 131 9.05 -16.85 -12.80
C PHE A 131 8.56 -16.16 -14.10
N LEU A 132 9.09 -16.56 -15.26
CA LEU A 132 8.65 -16.07 -16.58
C LEU A 132 7.19 -16.45 -16.90
N GLN A 133 6.71 -17.60 -16.43
CA GLN A 133 5.31 -18.00 -16.57
C GLN A 133 4.38 -17.07 -15.78
N ILE A 134 4.75 -16.69 -14.55
CA ILE A 134 3.97 -15.76 -13.74
C ILE A 134 3.99 -14.36 -14.38
N LEU A 135 5.15 -13.92 -14.87
CA LEU A 135 5.31 -12.65 -15.58
C LEU A 135 4.37 -12.52 -16.79
N ASP A 136 4.33 -13.55 -17.65
CA ASP A 136 3.48 -13.56 -18.85
C ASP A 136 1.99 -13.37 -18.51
N LYS A 137 1.57 -13.81 -17.32
CA LYS A 137 0.17 -13.79 -16.87
C LYS A 137 -0.20 -12.57 -16.03
N LYS A 138 0.76 -11.97 -15.35
CA LYS A 138 0.52 -10.90 -14.35
C LYS A 138 1.02 -9.54 -14.78
N CYS A 139 1.81 -9.47 -15.85
CA CYS A 139 2.47 -8.25 -16.26
C CYS A 139 2.17 -7.86 -17.70
N ARG A 140 2.54 -6.63 -18.05
CA ARG A 140 2.40 -6.11 -19.41
C ARG A 140 3.31 -6.88 -20.36
N ARG A 141 2.91 -6.94 -21.62
CA ARG A 141 3.67 -7.63 -22.67
C ARG A 141 5.09 -7.05 -22.85
N SER A 142 5.24 -5.72 -22.71
CA SER A 142 6.54 -5.05 -22.75
C SER A 142 7.47 -5.56 -21.65
N THR A 143 6.98 -5.66 -20.41
CA THR A 143 7.75 -6.19 -19.27
C THR A 143 8.18 -7.64 -19.48
N TYR A 144 7.24 -8.50 -19.91
CA TYR A 144 7.54 -9.90 -20.20
C TYR A 144 8.59 -10.02 -21.30
N ASN A 145 8.43 -9.29 -22.41
CA ASN A 145 9.36 -9.32 -23.53
C ASN A 145 10.77 -8.86 -23.09
N THR A 146 10.87 -7.81 -22.27
CA THR A 146 12.16 -7.36 -21.70
C THR A 146 12.81 -8.46 -20.87
N LEU A 147 12.13 -9.01 -19.88
CA LEU A 147 12.71 -10.01 -18.96
C LEU A 147 12.87 -11.39 -19.58
N LYS A 148 12.27 -11.65 -20.74
CA LYS A 148 12.54 -12.86 -21.53
C LYS A 148 13.96 -12.85 -22.11
N HIS A 149 14.56 -11.68 -22.33
CA HIS A 149 15.95 -11.57 -22.77
C HIS A 149 16.92 -11.84 -21.61
N ASP A 150 17.91 -12.70 -21.84
CA ASP A 150 18.85 -13.14 -20.80
C ASP A 150 19.64 -11.98 -20.17
N SER A 151 20.05 -10.99 -20.95
CA SER A 151 20.78 -9.82 -20.46
C SER A 151 19.96 -8.99 -19.47
N SER A 152 18.69 -8.74 -19.77
CA SER A 152 17.80 -7.93 -18.93
C SER A 152 17.35 -8.71 -17.69
N TYR A 153 17.14 -10.03 -17.84
CA TYR A 153 16.88 -10.92 -16.71
C TYR A 153 18.06 -10.97 -15.73
N GLU A 154 19.28 -11.17 -16.24
CA GLU A 154 20.50 -11.21 -15.44
C GLU A 154 20.75 -9.88 -14.73
N LYS A 155 20.45 -8.76 -15.39
CA LYS A 155 20.52 -7.43 -14.80
C LYS A 155 19.54 -7.27 -13.63
N MET A 156 18.28 -7.68 -13.80
CA MET A 156 17.31 -7.72 -12.70
C MET A 156 17.82 -8.61 -11.56
N LEU A 157 18.32 -9.80 -11.88
CA LEU A 157 18.85 -10.74 -10.90
C LEU A 157 19.99 -10.11 -10.09
N ASN A 158 20.91 -9.42 -10.75
CA ASN A 158 22.03 -8.74 -10.10
C ASN A 158 21.56 -7.63 -9.14
N ILE A 159 20.51 -6.89 -9.49
CA ILE A 159 19.89 -5.90 -8.59
C ILE A 159 19.33 -6.59 -7.34
N LEU A 160 18.70 -7.77 -7.50
CA LEU A 160 18.06 -8.51 -6.42
C LEU A 160 19.06 -9.23 -5.50
N THR A 161 20.22 -9.66 -6.02
CA THR A 161 21.06 -10.66 -5.34
C THR A 161 22.51 -10.27 -5.11
N ILE A 162 23.00 -9.15 -5.67
CA ILE A 162 24.38 -8.72 -5.43
C ILE A 162 24.41 -7.62 -4.37
N GLU A 163 25.24 -7.79 -3.35
CA GLU A 163 25.54 -6.73 -2.38
C GLU A 163 26.14 -5.52 -3.07
N ALA A 164 25.42 -4.41 -2.98
CA ALA A 164 25.93 -3.14 -3.46
C ALA A 164 26.87 -2.57 -2.39
N LYS A 165 28.12 -2.27 -2.78
CA LYS A 165 29.10 -1.57 -1.93
C LYS A 165 28.63 -0.17 -1.53
N GLU A 166 27.76 0.42 -2.37
CA GLU A 166 27.16 1.73 -2.18
C GLU A 166 25.63 1.63 -2.15
N ARG A 167 24.96 2.70 -1.70
CA ARG A 167 23.50 2.78 -1.72
C ARG A 167 22.98 2.63 -3.16
N ASN A 168 22.40 1.48 -3.47
CA ASN A 168 21.75 1.20 -4.75
C ASN A 168 20.26 1.50 -4.66
N GLU A 169 19.84 2.64 -5.23
CA GLU A 169 18.43 3.09 -5.24
C GLU A 169 17.53 2.03 -5.90
N MET A 170 17.96 1.38 -6.98
CA MET A 170 17.15 0.34 -7.63
C MET A 170 16.88 -0.85 -6.72
N ARG A 171 17.92 -1.36 -6.05
CA ARG A 171 17.76 -2.46 -5.10
C ARG A 171 16.80 -2.10 -3.96
N LEU A 172 16.89 -0.88 -3.43
CA LEU A 172 15.98 -0.39 -2.41
C LEU A 172 14.52 -0.37 -2.90
N ARG A 173 14.30 0.00 -4.16
CA ARG A 173 12.97 0.00 -4.77
C ARG A 173 12.41 -1.40 -4.95
N PHE A 174 13.21 -2.36 -5.41
CA PHE A 174 12.78 -3.75 -5.46
C PHE A 174 12.44 -4.27 -4.07
N ARG A 175 13.25 -3.96 -3.04
CA ARG A 175 12.94 -4.32 -1.66
C ARG A 175 11.63 -3.70 -1.19
N GLN A 176 11.39 -2.43 -1.50
CA GLN A 176 10.12 -1.76 -1.20
C GLN A 176 8.93 -2.47 -1.87
N ALA A 177 9.07 -2.89 -3.13
CA ALA A 177 8.05 -3.65 -3.84
C ALA A 177 7.73 -4.99 -3.15
N GLU A 178 8.73 -5.71 -2.63
CA GLU A 178 8.51 -6.94 -1.85
C GLU A 178 7.65 -6.69 -0.63
N CYS A 179 7.98 -5.64 0.13
CA CYS A 179 7.26 -5.33 1.36
C CYS A 179 5.86 -4.77 1.07
N ASN A 180 5.68 -4.02 -0.02
CA ASN A 180 4.37 -3.58 -0.49
C ASN A 180 3.47 -4.77 -0.86
N ALA A 181 4.03 -5.78 -1.53
CA ALA A 181 3.31 -7.00 -1.86
C ALA A 181 2.83 -7.73 -0.59
N MET A 182 3.67 -7.83 0.44
CA MET A 182 3.29 -8.37 1.75
C MET A 182 2.21 -7.51 2.43
N ARG A 183 2.33 -6.17 2.39
CA ARG A 183 1.32 -5.24 2.92
C ARG A 183 -0.03 -5.37 2.23
N ARG A 184 -0.03 -5.57 0.91
CA ARG A 184 -1.27 -5.83 0.16
C ARG A 184 -1.91 -7.13 0.63
N ARG A 185 -1.11 -8.19 0.81
CA ARG A 185 -1.61 -9.47 1.32
C ARG A 185 -2.16 -9.33 2.74
N LEU A 186 -1.52 -8.52 3.58
CA LEU A 186 -1.99 -8.19 4.92
C LEU A 186 -3.38 -7.54 4.87
N ALA A 187 -3.52 -6.45 4.10
CA ALA A 187 -4.77 -5.72 3.98
C ALA A 187 -5.92 -6.59 3.45
N GLU A 188 -5.64 -7.46 2.48
CA GLU A 188 -6.63 -8.42 1.97
C GLU A 188 -7.10 -9.39 3.05
N ARG A 189 -6.19 -9.92 3.87
CA ARG A 189 -6.53 -10.89 4.92
C ARG A 189 -7.23 -10.24 6.11
N GLU A 190 -6.76 -9.08 6.52
CA GLU A 190 -7.37 -8.30 7.59
C GLU A 190 -8.83 -7.95 7.28
N ALA A 191 -9.15 -7.65 6.03
CA ALA A 191 -10.53 -7.36 5.59
C ALA A 191 -11.52 -8.54 5.78
N PHE A 192 -11.04 -9.77 5.97
CA PHE A 192 -11.90 -10.93 6.24
C PHE A 192 -12.13 -11.19 7.74
N ILE A 193 -11.41 -10.49 8.63
CA ILE A 193 -11.56 -10.67 10.08
C ILE A 193 -12.84 -10.00 10.55
N ARG A 194 -13.74 -10.79 11.14
CA ARG A 194 -14.94 -10.29 11.83
C ARG A 194 -14.63 -10.11 13.31
N TRP A 195 -14.09 -8.94 13.65
CA TRP A 195 -13.61 -8.63 15.01
C TRP A 195 -14.66 -8.80 16.13
N ASP A 196 -15.94 -8.72 15.79
CA ASP A 196 -17.07 -8.93 16.70
C ASP A 196 -17.34 -10.42 17.02
N ALA A 197 -16.88 -11.33 16.16
CA ALA A 197 -17.18 -12.76 16.23
C ALA A 197 -15.95 -13.65 16.45
N VAL A 198 -14.73 -13.15 16.20
CA VAL A 198 -13.50 -13.92 16.44
C VAL A 198 -13.16 -13.95 17.93
N GLU A 199 -12.71 -15.11 18.41
CA GLU A 199 -12.16 -15.25 19.76
C GLU A 199 -10.69 -14.79 19.79
N VAL A 200 -10.14 -14.64 21.00
CA VAL A 200 -8.72 -14.40 21.18
C VAL A 200 -7.94 -15.61 20.65
N ASP A 201 -6.88 -15.33 19.89
CA ASP A 201 -6.01 -16.33 19.25
C ASP A 201 -6.71 -17.24 18.22
N ASP A 202 -7.77 -16.74 17.58
CA ASP A 202 -8.38 -17.39 16.43
C ASP A 202 -7.32 -17.66 15.32
N PRO A 203 -7.30 -18.85 14.69
CA PRO A 203 -6.30 -19.20 13.69
C PRO A 203 -6.13 -18.21 12.54
N GLU A 204 -7.22 -17.57 12.07
CA GLU A 204 -7.13 -16.56 11.01
C GLU A 204 -6.45 -15.29 11.53
N VAL A 205 -6.74 -14.89 12.78
CA VAL A 205 -6.07 -13.75 13.43
C VAL A 205 -4.58 -14.04 13.63
N LEU A 206 -4.21 -15.26 14.02
CA LEU A 206 -2.81 -15.66 14.15
C LEU A 206 -2.07 -15.66 12.80
N MET A 207 -2.75 -16.08 11.73
CA MET A 207 -2.21 -16.01 10.38
C MET A 207 -1.92 -14.55 9.99
N VAL A 208 -2.86 -13.63 10.24
CA VAL A 208 -2.68 -12.20 9.94
C VAL A 208 -1.58 -11.57 10.79
N ARG A 209 -1.46 -11.95 12.07
CA ARG A 209 -0.34 -11.55 12.94
C ARG A 209 1.01 -11.96 12.34
N GLY A 210 1.13 -13.17 11.82
CA GLY A 210 2.35 -13.62 11.14
C GLY A 210 2.69 -12.76 9.92
N ILE A 211 1.70 -12.33 9.14
CA ILE A 211 1.93 -11.42 8.00
C ILE A 211 2.38 -10.03 8.49
N TYR A 212 1.83 -9.52 9.60
CA TYR A 212 2.31 -8.28 10.22
C TYR A 212 3.80 -8.38 10.60
N GLU A 213 4.23 -9.50 11.17
CA GLU A 213 5.63 -9.76 11.52
C GLU A 213 6.52 -9.79 10.28
N ASP A 214 6.12 -10.50 9.23
CA ASP A 214 6.83 -10.55 7.95
C ASP A 214 7.01 -9.14 7.36
N VAL A 215 5.95 -8.34 7.32
CA VAL A 215 6.00 -6.96 6.84
C VAL A 215 6.91 -6.10 7.72
N ASN A 216 6.82 -6.23 9.04
CA ASN A 216 7.66 -5.48 9.98
C ASN A 216 9.14 -5.80 9.75
N ASN A 217 9.49 -7.07 9.62
CA ASN A 217 10.84 -7.53 9.31
C ASN A 217 11.31 -7.01 7.93
N CYS A 218 10.40 -6.98 6.96
CA CYS A 218 10.68 -6.45 5.63
C CYS A 218 10.99 -4.95 5.69
N ILE A 219 10.16 -4.14 6.38
CA ILE A 219 10.33 -2.68 6.51
C ILE A 219 11.57 -2.32 7.33
N ASN A 220 11.84 -3.04 8.43
CA ASN A 220 13.01 -2.81 9.27
C ASN A 220 14.31 -2.86 8.47
N SER A 221 14.39 -3.67 7.41
CA SER A 221 15.58 -3.76 6.56
C SER A 221 15.84 -2.51 5.71
N TYR A 222 14.92 -1.53 5.65
CA TYR A 222 15.10 -0.25 4.91
C TYR A 222 14.39 0.94 5.59
N SER A 223 14.20 0.88 6.91
CA SER A 223 13.39 1.81 7.73
C SER A 223 13.72 3.29 7.51
N HIS A 224 14.97 3.64 7.20
CA HIS A 224 15.43 5.00 6.91
C HIS A 224 14.75 5.68 5.70
N LEU A 225 13.95 4.96 4.91
CA LEU A 225 13.23 5.48 3.73
C LEU A 225 11.71 5.48 3.88
N VAL A 226 11.17 4.84 4.94
CA VAL A 226 9.74 4.67 5.11
C VAL A 226 9.22 5.76 6.04
N LYS A 227 8.63 6.81 5.44
CA LYS A 227 7.98 7.89 6.18
C LYS A 227 6.85 7.41 7.09
N ASP A 228 6.23 6.29 6.74
CA ASP A 228 5.04 5.75 7.40
C ASP A 228 5.36 4.55 8.30
N PHE A 229 6.62 4.37 8.74
CA PHE A 229 6.99 3.23 9.57
C PHE A 229 6.28 3.26 10.93
N SER A 230 6.20 4.43 11.56
CA SER A 230 5.43 4.65 12.80
C SER A 230 3.95 4.35 12.61
N PHE A 231 3.37 4.76 11.46
CA PHE A 231 1.98 4.45 11.13
C PHE A 231 1.75 2.93 11.02
N PHE A 232 2.66 2.20 10.38
CA PHE A 232 2.57 0.74 10.31
C PHE A 232 2.70 0.08 11.69
N GLN A 233 3.64 0.53 12.53
CA GLN A 233 3.78 0.02 13.90
C GLN A 233 2.52 0.28 14.74
N ASN A 234 1.88 1.44 14.58
CA ASN A 234 0.63 1.76 15.27
C ASN A 234 -0.50 0.81 14.84
N ASN A 235 -0.62 0.51 13.54
CA ASN A 235 -1.62 -0.46 13.07
C ASN A 235 -1.34 -1.86 13.62
N MET A 236 -0.09 -2.29 13.67
CA MET A 236 0.29 -3.58 14.27
C MET A 236 -0.03 -3.65 15.76
N ASN A 237 0.25 -2.59 16.52
CA ASN A 237 -0.09 -2.49 17.94
C ASN A 237 -1.62 -2.56 18.15
N TRP A 238 -2.37 -1.85 17.33
CA TRP A 238 -3.83 -1.85 17.37
C TRP A 238 -4.40 -3.23 17.05
N PHE A 239 -3.88 -3.90 16.01
CA PHE A 239 -4.25 -5.26 15.67
C PHE A 239 -4.02 -6.23 16.84
N ASN A 240 -2.85 -6.15 17.48
CA ASN A 240 -2.52 -6.98 18.64
C ASN A 240 -3.44 -6.70 19.83
N LEU A 241 -3.81 -5.44 20.06
CA LEU A 241 -4.76 -5.06 21.10
C LEU A 241 -6.15 -5.66 20.85
N HIS A 242 -6.64 -5.63 19.61
CA HIS A 242 -7.93 -6.24 19.25
C HIS A 242 -7.97 -7.76 19.48
N ASN A 243 -6.82 -8.42 19.34
CA ASN A 243 -6.62 -9.82 19.68
C ASN A 243 -6.24 -10.05 21.16
N SER A 244 -6.68 -9.19 22.09
CA SER A 244 -6.40 -9.37 23.52
C SER A 244 -7.68 -9.64 24.33
N HIS A 245 -7.53 -10.39 25.42
CA HIS A 245 -8.60 -10.59 26.40
C HIS A 245 -9.07 -9.25 27.00
N PHE A 246 -8.16 -8.29 27.16
CA PHE A 246 -8.46 -6.93 27.60
C PHE A 246 -9.49 -6.24 26.69
N TYR A 247 -9.25 -6.25 25.37
CA TYR A 247 -10.12 -5.57 24.41
C TYR A 247 -11.48 -6.27 24.28
N LYS A 248 -11.49 -7.60 24.23
CA LYS A 248 -12.74 -8.40 24.20
C LYS A 248 -13.59 -8.17 25.45
N CYS A 249 -12.95 -8.09 26.61
CA CYS A 249 -13.64 -7.76 27.85
C CYS A 249 -14.25 -6.36 27.81
N THR A 250 -13.50 -5.37 27.34
CA THR A 250 -14.00 -4.00 27.17
C THR A 250 -15.23 -3.97 26.26
N LEU A 251 -15.22 -4.68 25.13
CA LEU A 251 -16.39 -4.80 24.25
C LEU A 251 -17.61 -5.44 24.95
N LYS A 252 -17.38 -6.46 25.78
CA LYS A 252 -18.44 -7.11 26.57
C LYS A 252 -19.05 -6.13 27.57
N LEU A 253 -18.21 -5.40 28.31
CA LEU A 253 -18.64 -4.42 29.32
C LEU A 253 -19.40 -3.23 28.72
N ASN A 254 -19.00 -2.79 27.53
CA ASN A 254 -19.71 -1.75 26.79
C ASN A 254 -21.14 -2.18 26.41
N LYS A 255 -21.41 -3.49 26.33
CA LYS A 255 -22.76 -4.02 26.03
C LYS A 255 -23.58 -4.34 27.27
N SER A 256 -22.96 -4.83 28.35
CA SER A 256 -23.67 -5.42 29.49
C SER A 256 -23.97 -4.45 30.65
N LYS A 257 -23.46 -3.21 30.60
CA LYS A 257 -23.65 -2.14 31.62
C LYS A 257 -23.70 -2.65 33.07
N PRO A 258 -22.62 -3.28 33.59
CA PRO A 258 -22.60 -3.79 34.96
C PRO A 258 -22.75 -2.66 35.99
N GLU A 259 -23.31 -2.98 37.17
CA GLU A 259 -23.28 -2.08 38.34
C GLU A 259 -21.84 -1.95 38.85
N GLN A 260 -21.35 -0.71 38.99
CA GLN A 260 -19.92 -0.41 39.16
C GLN A 260 -19.70 0.64 40.26
N PRO A 261 -19.72 0.25 41.55
CA PRO A 261 -19.70 1.19 42.66
C PRO A 261 -18.45 2.08 42.71
N CYS A 262 -17.29 1.55 42.28
CA CYS A 262 -16.00 2.25 42.38
C CYS A 262 -15.68 3.17 41.18
N LEU A 263 -16.47 3.14 40.11
CA LEU A 263 -16.28 4.03 38.95
C LEU A 263 -16.99 5.39 39.11
N GLY A 264 -17.78 5.57 40.18
CA GLY A 264 -18.52 6.81 40.41
C GLY A 264 -19.46 7.13 39.26
N ASN A 265 -19.22 8.26 38.59
CA ASN A 265 -20.02 8.69 37.42
C ASN A 265 -19.53 8.08 36.09
N HIS A 266 -18.40 7.38 36.08
CA HIS A 266 -17.86 6.74 34.89
C HIS A 266 -18.59 5.41 34.63
N ASN A 267 -18.87 5.10 33.36
CA ASN A 267 -19.45 3.82 32.95
C ASN A 267 -18.88 3.39 31.61
N PHE A 268 -18.79 2.07 31.37
CA PHE A 268 -18.26 1.46 30.13
C PHE A 268 -18.99 1.87 28.85
N THR A 269 -20.23 2.35 28.97
CA THR A 269 -20.99 2.88 27.84
C THR A 269 -20.63 4.32 27.45
N SER A 270 -19.82 5.04 28.22
CA SER A 270 -19.50 6.44 27.93
C SER A 270 -18.58 6.56 26.73
N GLU A 271 -19.04 7.32 25.73
CA GLU A 271 -18.28 7.69 24.53
C GLU A 271 -17.41 8.94 24.76
N LYS A 272 -17.51 9.58 25.93
CA LYS A 272 -16.72 10.77 26.22
C LYS A 272 -15.27 10.39 26.49
N ARG A 273 -14.40 10.91 25.63
CA ARG A 273 -12.94 10.76 25.67
C ARG A 273 -12.33 10.90 27.06
N ILE A 274 -12.58 12.03 27.74
CA ILE A 274 -12.02 12.29 29.08
C ILE A 274 -12.43 11.20 30.09
N GLU A 275 -13.70 10.76 30.03
CA GLU A 275 -14.21 9.72 30.94
C GLU A 275 -13.63 8.33 30.62
N ILE A 276 -13.28 8.07 29.35
CA ILE A 276 -12.51 6.89 28.94
C ILE A 276 -11.09 6.95 29.49
N CYS A 277 -10.40 8.09 29.32
CA CYS A 277 -9.05 8.29 29.83
C CYS A 277 -8.96 8.05 31.34
N GLU A 278 -9.75 8.81 32.10
CA GLU A 278 -9.73 8.79 33.56
C GLU A 278 -10.06 7.40 34.11
N ARG A 279 -10.93 6.65 33.45
CA ARG A 279 -11.20 5.26 33.80
C ARG A 279 -9.96 4.37 33.66
N TYR A 280 -9.26 4.45 32.53
CA TYR A 280 -8.15 3.53 32.27
C TYR A 280 -6.85 3.95 32.97
N THR A 281 -6.68 5.24 33.30
CA THR A 281 -5.50 5.79 33.98
C THR A 281 -5.74 6.04 35.48
N GLU A 282 -6.59 6.99 35.84
CA GLU A 282 -6.79 7.45 37.22
C GLU A 282 -7.55 6.42 38.07
N LEU A 283 -8.54 5.77 37.47
CA LEU A 283 -9.36 4.73 38.11
C LEU A 283 -8.83 3.32 37.80
N LYS A 284 -7.55 3.21 37.42
CA LYS A 284 -6.89 1.96 36.99
C LYS A 284 -7.17 0.76 37.90
N ASN A 285 -7.10 0.91 39.22
CA ASN A 285 -7.31 -0.20 40.15
C ASN A 285 -8.76 -0.71 40.12
N CYS A 286 -9.73 0.20 40.09
CA CYS A 286 -11.15 -0.13 39.96
C CYS A 286 -11.44 -0.78 38.59
N THR A 287 -10.87 -0.22 37.52
CA THR A 287 -11.04 -0.75 36.15
C THR A 287 -10.44 -2.15 36.01
N LYS A 288 -9.25 -2.40 36.57
CA LYS A 288 -8.65 -3.75 36.63
C LYS A 288 -9.56 -4.73 37.36
N GLN A 289 -10.04 -4.37 38.55
CA GLN A 289 -10.93 -5.22 39.32
C GLN A 289 -12.19 -5.59 38.53
N ILE A 290 -12.83 -4.61 37.87
CA ILE A 290 -14.03 -4.88 37.06
C ILE A 290 -13.74 -5.81 35.87
N LEU A 291 -12.61 -5.60 35.18
CA LEU A 291 -12.19 -6.45 34.06
C LEU A 291 -11.93 -7.89 34.53
N GLU A 292 -11.22 -8.04 35.65
CA GLU A 292 -10.92 -9.34 36.25
C GLU A 292 -12.18 -10.06 36.74
N ASP A 293 -13.07 -9.36 37.45
CA ASP A 293 -14.32 -9.91 37.95
C ASP A 293 -15.26 -10.35 36.80
N SER A 294 -15.27 -9.59 35.70
CA SER A 294 -16.22 -9.81 34.59
C SER A 294 -15.71 -10.78 33.52
N CYS A 295 -14.39 -10.92 33.38
CA CYS A 295 -13.74 -11.62 32.27
C CYS A 295 -12.54 -12.48 32.67
N GLY A 296 -12.14 -12.48 33.94
CA GLY A 296 -11.02 -13.25 34.49
C GLY A 296 -9.67 -12.54 34.40
N GLU A 297 -8.69 -13.12 35.09
CA GLU A 297 -7.31 -12.61 35.24
C GLU A 297 -6.63 -12.29 33.89
N LYS A 298 -6.92 -13.08 32.85
CA LYS A 298 -6.35 -12.84 31.51
C LYS A 298 -6.70 -11.47 30.92
N ALA A 299 -7.82 -10.86 31.32
CA ALA A 299 -8.23 -9.55 30.84
C ALA A 299 -7.41 -8.40 31.44
N VAL A 300 -6.70 -8.64 32.56
CA VAL A 300 -5.83 -7.64 33.22
C VAL A 300 -4.35 -7.94 33.04
N ASN A 301 -4.00 -9.08 32.43
CA ASN A 301 -2.64 -9.38 32.02
C ASN A 301 -2.11 -8.30 31.09
N ASN A 302 -0.96 -7.70 31.43
CA ASN A 302 -0.36 -6.59 30.69
C ASN A 302 -1.32 -5.39 30.48
N TYR A 303 -2.17 -5.11 31.46
CA TYR A 303 -3.09 -3.97 31.43
C TYR A 303 -2.39 -2.65 31.05
N ASP A 304 -1.22 -2.37 31.64
CA ASP A 304 -0.52 -1.10 31.42
C ASP A 304 -0.05 -0.95 29.98
N TYR A 305 0.51 -2.02 29.40
CA TYR A 305 0.85 -2.07 27.99
C TYR A 305 -0.40 -1.93 27.10
N SER A 306 -1.50 -2.58 27.45
CA SER A 306 -2.74 -2.55 26.67
C SER A 306 -3.37 -1.16 26.65
N VAL A 307 -3.31 -0.44 27.78
CA VAL A 307 -3.77 0.95 27.90
C VAL A 307 -2.85 1.89 27.12
N GLU A 308 -1.53 1.74 27.23
CA GLU A 308 -0.54 2.56 26.51
C GLU A 308 -0.64 2.40 24.98
N LYS A 309 -0.87 1.17 24.51
CA LYS A 309 -1.01 0.86 23.08
C LYS A 309 -2.40 1.07 22.53
N SER A 310 -3.38 1.33 23.39
CA SER A 310 -4.70 1.74 22.94
C SER A 310 -4.61 3.09 22.22
N PRO A 311 -5.41 3.31 21.16
CA PRO A 311 -5.48 4.61 20.47
C PRO A 311 -5.91 5.75 21.41
N THR A 312 -6.33 5.43 22.64
CA THR A 312 -6.56 6.43 23.67
C THR A 312 -5.30 7.14 24.14
N GLN A 313 -4.06 6.70 23.87
CA GLN A 313 -2.86 7.37 24.44
C GLN A 313 -1.82 7.90 23.44
N ASN A 314 -1.87 7.57 22.14
CA ASN A 314 -0.79 7.90 21.21
C ASN A 314 -1.12 9.08 20.27
N GLU A 315 -0.89 10.32 20.70
CA GLU A 315 -0.99 11.55 19.86
C GLU A 315 0.30 12.39 19.81
N GLU A 316 1.45 11.88 20.27
CA GLU A 316 2.69 12.68 20.25
C GLU A 316 3.38 12.78 18.88
N SER A 317 2.86 12.13 17.82
CA SER A 317 3.54 12.10 16.51
C SER A 317 2.96 13.04 15.43
N LEU A 318 1.99 13.90 15.76
CA LEU A 318 1.37 14.80 14.78
C LEU A 318 1.22 16.28 15.22
N SER A 319 2.05 16.77 16.14
CA SER A 319 2.10 18.21 16.47
C SER A 319 3.30 18.89 15.82
N THR A 320 3.08 19.48 14.64
CA THR A 320 3.85 20.68 14.23
C THR A 320 3.04 21.92 14.62
N PRO A 321 3.67 23.04 15.01
CA PRO A 321 2.95 24.20 15.53
C PRO A 321 2.07 24.82 14.44
N LEU A 322 0.84 25.18 14.82
CA LEU A 322 -0.06 26.02 14.02
C LEU A 322 0.64 27.36 13.74
N VAL A 323 1.15 27.52 12.53
CA VAL A 323 1.41 28.83 11.94
C VAL A 323 0.11 29.27 11.28
N GLU A 324 -0.44 30.40 11.75
CA GLU A 324 -1.55 31.09 11.09
C GLU A 324 -1.23 31.30 9.60
N TYR A 325 -2.07 30.76 8.71
CA TYR A 325 -2.01 31.06 7.28
C TYR A 325 -3.39 31.49 6.77
N SER A 326 -3.36 32.68 6.17
CA SER A 326 -4.40 33.46 5.50
C SER A 326 -5.19 32.68 4.44
N PRO A 327 -6.48 33.01 4.21
CA PRO A 327 -7.35 32.28 3.30
C PRO A 327 -7.12 32.71 1.85
N ASP A 328 -6.15 32.09 1.19
CA ASP A 328 -6.11 32.01 -0.28
C ASP A 328 -5.16 30.87 -0.69
N ASN A 329 -5.72 29.67 -0.83
CA ASN A 329 -5.44 28.71 -1.90
C ASN A 329 -6.09 27.35 -1.62
N GLN A 330 -6.76 26.84 -2.65
CA GLN A 330 -7.58 25.64 -2.66
C GLN A 330 -6.81 24.38 -2.23
N LEU A 331 -7.37 23.65 -1.27
CA LEU A 331 -6.86 22.36 -0.82
C LEU A 331 -7.89 21.25 -1.12
N LYS A 332 -7.47 20.33 -2.01
CA LYS A 332 -7.76 18.88 -2.07
C LYS A 332 -9.19 18.40 -2.38
N PHE A 333 -9.42 18.20 -3.68
CA PHE A 333 -10.34 17.19 -4.25
C PHE A 333 -9.54 16.31 -5.23
N VAL A 334 -8.78 15.31 -4.75
CA VAL A 334 -7.97 14.46 -5.68
C VAL A 334 -8.15 12.97 -5.46
N THR A 335 -8.49 12.51 -4.25
CA THR A 335 -8.68 11.06 -4.02
C THR A 335 -10.02 10.54 -4.56
N VAL A 336 -11.03 11.41 -4.65
CA VAL A 336 -12.34 11.08 -5.26
C VAL A 336 -12.27 11.05 -6.79
N LEU A 337 -11.41 11.88 -7.41
CA LEU A 337 -11.30 11.98 -8.87
C LEU A 337 -10.62 10.75 -9.51
N SER A 338 -9.64 10.15 -8.83
CA SER A 338 -8.94 8.96 -9.34
C SER A 338 -9.90 7.77 -9.51
N HIS A 339 -10.76 7.54 -8.51
CA HIS A 339 -11.72 6.43 -8.55
C HIS A 339 -12.90 6.73 -9.48
N LEU A 340 -13.27 8.00 -9.68
CA LEU A 340 -14.24 8.40 -10.70
C LEU A 340 -13.70 8.18 -12.13
N ASN A 341 -12.42 8.43 -12.37
CA ASN A 341 -11.80 8.17 -13.68
C ASN A 341 -11.70 6.68 -13.99
N ASP A 342 -11.36 5.84 -13.01
CA ASP A 342 -11.32 4.39 -13.20
C ASP A 342 -12.73 3.81 -13.41
N LEU A 343 -13.75 4.37 -12.75
CA LEU A 343 -15.15 4.02 -12.96
C LEU A 343 -15.68 4.52 -14.32
N LEU A 344 -15.24 5.70 -14.77
CA LEU A 344 -15.57 6.23 -16.10
C LEU A 344 -14.93 5.38 -17.20
N LEU A 345 -13.67 4.99 -17.05
CA LEU A 345 -12.96 4.15 -18.02
C LEU A 345 -13.53 2.73 -18.10
N PHE A 346 -14.01 2.19 -16.98
CA PHE A 346 -14.69 0.90 -16.95
C PHE A 346 -16.07 0.97 -17.60
N THR A 347 -16.82 2.06 -17.39
CA THR A 347 -18.15 2.24 -17.99
C THR A 347 -18.07 2.58 -19.48
N THR A 348 -17.07 3.31 -19.95
CA THR A 348 -16.85 3.56 -21.39
C THR A 348 -16.37 2.30 -22.11
N SER A 349 -15.49 1.49 -21.52
CA SER A 349 -15.07 0.20 -22.10
C SER A 349 -16.23 -0.81 -22.21
N LEU A 350 -17.11 -0.85 -21.20
CA LEU A 350 -18.35 -1.62 -21.27
C LEU A 350 -19.28 -1.08 -22.36
N LEU A 351 -19.45 0.25 -22.44
CA LEU A 351 -20.29 0.89 -23.45
C LEU A 351 -19.77 0.60 -24.87
N ASP A 352 -18.46 0.65 -25.10
CA ASP A 352 -17.84 0.36 -26.39
C ASP A 352 -17.98 -1.12 -26.77
N THR A 353 -17.84 -2.03 -25.80
CA THR A 353 -18.04 -3.47 -26.02
C THR A 353 -19.51 -3.79 -26.32
N PHE A 354 -20.45 -3.13 -25.64
CA PHE A 354 -21.87 -3.23 -25.95
C PHE A 354 -22.20 -2.60 -27.31
N THR A 355 -21.62 -1.45 -27.65
CA THR A 355 -21.85 -0.78 -28.94
C THR A 355 -21.32 -1.61 -30.10
N PHE A 356 -20.18 -2.30 -29.93
CA PHE A 356 -19.62 -3.23 -30.90
C PHE A 356 -20.48 -4.51 -31.06
N MET A 357 -20.99 -5.07 -29.96
CA MET A 357 -21.94 -6.19 -30.02
C MET A 357 -23.27 -5.80 -30.67
N PHE A 358 -23.74 -4.57 -30.46
CA PHE A 358 -24.98 -4.06 -31.06
C PHE A 358 -24.81 -3.67 -32.53
N GLN A 359 -23.68 -3.08 -32.95
CA GLN A 359 -23.41 -2.78 -34.36
C GLN A 359 -23.36 -4.05 -35.23
N ASN A 360 -22.89 -5.17 -34.66
CA ASN A 360 -22.82 -6.44 -35.39
C ASN A 360 -24.17 -7.18 -35.47
N GLN A 361 -25.15 -6.81 -34.64
CA GLN A 361 -26.53 -7.37 -34.69
C GLN A 361 -27.57 -6.41 -35.29
N LEU A 362 -27.25 -5.12 -35.44
CA LEU A 362 -28.18 -4.11 -35.95
C LEU A 362 -28.47 -4.22 -37.45
N HIS A 363 -27.77 -5.08 -38.19
CA HIS A 363 -28.01 -5.21 -39.63
C HIS A 363 -29.23 -6.07 -39.99
N ASN A 364 -29.90 -6.71 -39.02
CA ASN A 364 -30.94 -7.69 -39.35
C ASN A 364 -32.32 -7.58 -38.70
N MET A 365 -32.62 -6.66 -37.78
CA MET A 365 -34.00 -6.58 -37.26
C MET A 365 -34.46 -5.17 -36.91
N LEU A 366 -35.23 -4.57 -37.82
CA LEU A 366 -36.14 -3.47 -37.53
C LEU A 366 -37.53 -4.04 -37.28
N ASN A 367 -37.90 -4.29 -36.02
CA ASN A 367 -39.31 -4.20 -35.62
C ASN A 367 -39.50 -4.15 -34.09
N TYR A 368 -40.63 -3.55 -33.72
CA TYR A 368 -41.27 -3.28 -32.41
C TYR A 368 -40.77 -3.98 -31.13
N HIS A 369 -40.24 -5.20 -31.19
CA HIS A 369 -39.61 -5.90 -30.06
C HIS A 369 -38.37 -5.19 -29.50
N PHE A 370 -37.70 -4.34 -30.29
CA PHE A 370 -36.54 -3.57 -29.85
C PHE A 370 -36.88 -2.57 -28.72
N LEU A 371 -38.05 -1.91 -28.78
CA LEU A 371 -38.47 -0.96 -27.74
C LEU A 371 -38.79 -1.64 -26.39
N ILE A 372 -39.30 -2.87 -26.45
CA ILE A 372 -39.57 -3.69 -25.26
C ILE A 372 -38.25 -4.16 -24.65
N LEU A 373 -37.29 -4.59 -25.47
CA LEU A 373 -35.95 -4.97 -25.01
C LEU A 373 -35.20 -3.78 -24.39
N VAL A 374 -35.23 -2.60 -25.00
CA VAL A 374 -34.61 -1.38 -24.44
C VAL A 374 -35.24 -1.03 -23.08
N SER A 375 -36.56 -1.19 -22.93
CA SER A 375 -37.26 -0.91 -21.68
C SER A 375 -36.91 -1.94 -20.59
N ILE A 376 -36.75 -3.22 -20.94
CA ILE A 376 -36.26 -4.28 -20.04
C ILE A 376 -34.80 -4.03 -19.65
N PHE A 377 -33.94 -3.61 -20.58
CA PHE A 377 -32.55 -3.27 -20.27
C PHE A 377 -32.42 -2.00 -19.41
N CYS A 378 -33.30 -1.00 -19.58
CA CYS A 378 -33.37 0.15 -18.68
C CYS A 378 -33.87 -0.23 -17.28
N ALA A 379 -34.81 -1.17 -17.17
CA ALA A 379 -35.28 -1.71 -15.89
C ALA A 379 -34.21 -2.57 -15.19
N VAL A 380 -33.49 -3.42 -15.95
CA VAL A 380 -32.37 -4.21 -15.43
C VAL A 380 -31.17 -3.32 -15.09
N GLY A 381 -30.91 -2.28 -15.88
CA GLY A 381 -29.88 -1.27 -15.60
C GLY A 381 -30.17 -0.45 -14.35
N THR A 382 -31.43 -0.09 -14.08
CA THR A 382 -31.82 0.54 -12.82
C THR A 382 -31.73 -0.43 -11.64
N ILE A 383 -32.06 -1.71 -11.82
CA ILE A 383 -31.83 -2.74 -10.78
C ILE A 383 -30.34 -2.95 -10.51
N ILE A 384 -29.48 -2.91 -11.54
CA ILE A 384 -28.02 -3.02 -11.41
C ILE A 384 -27.43 -1.75 -10.77
N VAL A 385 -27.97 -0.55 -11.03
CA VAL A 385 -27.57 0.69 -10.34
C VAL A 385 -28.03 0.68 -8.87
N VAL A 386 -29.19 0.10 -8.57
CA VAL A 386 -29.68 -0.14 -7.20
C VAL A 386 -28.90 -1.27 -6.49
N PHE A 387 -28.34 -2.23 -7.23
CA PHE A 387 -27.41 -3.23 -6.70
C PHE A 387 -25.96 -2.71 -6.63
N ALA A 388 -25.56 -1.76 -7.47
CA ALA A 388 -24.27 -1.07 -7.39
C ALA A 388 -24.27 -0.02 -6.26
N SER A 389 -25.44 0.47 -5.82
CA SER A 389 -25.54 1.16 -4.53
C SER A 389 -25.40 0.21 -3.32
N LYS A 390 -25.34 -1.11 -3.55
CA LYS A 390 -24.97 -2.14 -2.56
C LYS A 390 -23.52 -2.66 -2.68
N THR A 391 -22.69 -2.14 -3.59
CA THR A 391 -21.21 -2.28 -3.50
C THR A 391 -20.60 -1.34 -2.45
N SER A 392 -21.34 -1.12 -1.37
CA SER A 392 -20.98 -0.33 -0.22
C SER A 392 -20.08 -1.11 0.75
N TYR A 393 -19.61 -2.32 0.46
CA TYR A 393 -18.66 -3.02 1.33
C TYR A 393 -17.31 -2.32 1.46
N TRP A 394 -16.79 -1.68 0.41
CA TRP A 394 -15.51 -0.95 0.49
C TRP A 394 -15.64 0.46 1.07
N CYS A 395 -16.73 1.18 0.77
CA CYS A 395 -17.01 2.49 1.36
C CYS A 395 -17.54 2.40 2.80
N LEU A 396 -18.31 1.35 3.15
CA LEU A 396 -18.64 1.02 4.54
C LEU A 396 -17.41 0.47 5.26
N TYR A 397 -16.47 -0.21 4.61
CA TYR A 397 -15.23 -0.61 5.27
C TYR A 397 -14.35 0.59 5.59
N ILE A 398 -14.15 1.53 4.65
CA ILE A 398 -13.44 2.79 4.95
C ILE A 398 -14.18 3.57 6.03
N LYS A 399 -15.52 3.69 5.94
CA LYS A 399 -16.30 4.38 6.96
C LYS A 399 -16.30 3.66 8.31
N HIS A 400 -16.40 2.34 8.38
CA HIS A 400 -16.40 1.56 9.63
C HIS A 400 -14.98 1.43 10.22
N TYR A 401 -13.94 1.39 9.38
CA TYR A 401 -12.53 1.46 9.77
C TYR A 401 -12.20 2.85 10.33
N PHE A 402 -12.67 3.93 9.69
CA PHE A 402 -12.55 5.29 10.22
C PHE A 402 -13.44 5.53 11.44
N ASP A 403 -14.67 5.02 11.47
CA ASP A 403 -15.61 5.20 12.60
C ASP A 403 -15.10 4.43 13.82
N THR A 404 -14.66 3.17 13.70
CA THR A 404 -14.04 2.42 14.82
C THR A 404 -12.64 2.92 15.22
N GLN A 405 -11.86 3.52 14.31
CA GLN A 405 -10.67 4.30 14.71
C GLN A 405 -11.03 5.62 15.41
N TYR A 406 -12.17 6.25 15.07
CA TYR A 406 -12.60 7.51 15.66
C TYR A 406 -13.16 7.37 17.07
N TYR A 407 -13.73 6.22 17.42
CA TYR A 407 -14.38 5.99 18.72
C TYR A 407 -13.43 5.93 19.94
N PHE A 408 -12.11 5.97 19.75
CA PHE A 408 -11.15 5.77 20.84
C PHE A 408 -9.90 6.66 20.79
N ASN A 409 -9.98 7.92 20.34
CA ASN A 409 -8.80 8.79 20.21
C ASN A 409 -8.59 9.79 21.38
N SER A 410 -7.46 9.57 22.06
CA SER A 410 -6.57 10.41 22.90
C SER A 410 -6.81 10.80 24.38
N CYS A 411 -5.70 10.77 25.13
CA CYS A 411 -5.49 11.05 26.55
C CYS A 411 -4.02 11.47 26.72
N TYR A 412 -3.66 12.70 26.38
CA TYR A 412 -2.26 13.15 26.55
C TYR A 412 -2.10 14.65 26.84
N GLN A 413 -2.92 15.19 27.76
CA GLN A 413 -2.75 16.57 28.22
C GLN A 413 -2.70 16.74 29.75
N LYS A 414 -2.51 15.66 30.53
CA LYS A 414 -2.50 15.76 32.00
C LYS A 414 -1.43 14.96 32.75
N ILE A 415 -0.48 14.32 32.04
CA ILE A 415 0.80 13.88 32.61
C ILE A 415 1.82 14.94 32.24
#